data_AF-A0A4Q3APW1-F1
#
_entry.id   AF-A0A4Q3APW1-F1
#
_cell.length_a   1.000
_cell.length_b   1.000
_cell.length_c   1.000
_cell.angle_alpha   90.00
_cell.angle_beta   90.00
_cell.angle_gamma   90.00
#
_symmetry.space_group_name_H-M   'P 1'
#
loop_
_entity.id
_entity.type
_entity.pdbx_description
1 polymer ?
#
loop_
_entity_poly.entity_id
_entity_poly.type
_entity_poly.pdbx_seq_one_letter_code
_entity_poly.pdbx_strand_id
1 'polypeptide(L)'
;MFVLNRQINTFMCSAANCSHGPGLRYFQEDTIPARLDEIYYKDLMQEIVPNNTPGATNAKLPFRDWAPLVPSVKYLETRGNTMKFFVPNNINGWETYVQFPEWAEQASDVELKAPEAARLLLWGGNVKLHCHCPSFSYWGFNYILDQLDASIYHEDRYPHVRNPQLRGVACKHLIRTLKVLPFHLGDIAAVIKAQRDRAKL
;
A
#
# COMPACT_ATOMS: atom_id res chain seq x y z
N MET A 1 -19.90 -21.74 -36.52
CA MET A 1 -21.24 -21.92 -35.93
C MET A 1 -21.44 -20.79 -34.93
N PHE A 2 -22.30 -19.81 -35.27
CA PHE A 2 -22.86 -18.65 -34.51
C PHE A 2 -21.87 -17.70 -33.77
N VAL A 3 -21.58 -16.46 -34.19
CA VAL A 3 -22.33 -15.20 -34.41
C VAL A 3 -22.76 -14.45 -33.13
N LEU A 4 -22.24 -13.20 -33.02
CA LEU A 4 -22.51 -12.07 -32.12
C LEU A 4 -24.00 -11.79 -31.78
N ASN A 5 -24.30 -11.22 -30.60
CA ASN A 5 -24.82 -9.84 -30.50
C ASN A 5 -24.98 -9.26 -29.07
N ARG A 6 -24.76 -7.94 -28.96
CA ARG A 6 -25.13 -7.05 -27.85
C ARG A 6 -26.64 -6.79 -27.85
N GLN A 7 -27.26 -6.60 -26.68
CA GLN A 7 -28.42 -5.71 -26.54
C GLN A 7 -28.38 -4.92 -25.21
N ILE A 8 -28.51 -3.61 -25.38
CA ILE A 8 -28.71 -2.56 -24.40
C ILE A 8 -30.22 -2.45 -24.19
N ASN A 9 -30.70 -2.39 -22.94
CA ASN A 9 -32.07 -1.98 -22.64
C ASN A 9 -32.07 -0.79 -21.69
N THR A 10 -32.34 0.38 -22.27
CA THR A 10 -32.83 1.59 -21.60
C THR A 10 -34.31 1.43 -21.28
N PHE A 11 -34.72 1.66 -20.03
CA PHE A 11 -36.13 1.94 -19.69
C PHE A 11 -36.25 3.29 -19.00
N MET A 12 -37.20 4.06 -19.51
CA MET A 12 -37.52 5.45 -19.16
C MET A 12 -38.15 5.60 -17.77
N CYS A 13 -37.89 6.77 -17.22
CA CYS A 13 -38.44 7.34 -15.99
C CYS A 13 -39.92 7.75 -16.16
N SER A 14 -40.75 7.59 -15.12
CA SER A 14 -42.01 8.32 -14.96
C SER A 14 -42.20 8.72 -13.51
N ALA A 15 -42.55 9.99 -13.31
CA ALA A 15 -42.56 10.71 -12.05
C ALA A 15 -43.95 10.73 -11.39
N ALA A 16 -44.01 10.60 -10.06
CA ALA A 16 -45.03 11.24 -9.23
C ALA A 16 -44.53 11.38 -7.77
N ASN A 17 -44.62 12.63 -7.27
CA ASN A 17 -44.19 13.13 -5.98
C ASN A 17 -44.85 12.45 -4.77
N CYS A 18 -44.08 12.29 -3.68
CA CYS A 18 -44.57 12.44 -2.30
C CYS A 18 -43.39 12.76 -1.35
N SER A 19 -43.35 13.99 -0.87
CA SER A 19 -42.37 14.57 0.04
C SER A 19 -42.64 14.20 1.50
N HIS A 20 -41.74 13.46 2.16
CA HIS A 20 -41.60 13.40 3.62
C HIS A 20 -40.11 13.26 3.97
N GLY A 21 -39.65 13.96 5.02
CA GLY A 21 -38.26 14.37 5.29
C GLY A 21 -37.19 13.26 5.41
N PRO A 22 -35.91 13.64 5.56
CA PRO A 22 -34.79 12.71 5.59
C PRO A 22 -34.75 11.97 6.94
N GLY A 23 -35.59 10.95 7.09
CA GLY A 23 -35.43 9.93 8.11
C GLY A 23 -34.25 9.02 7.73
N LEU A 24 -33.29 8.90 8.64
CA LEU A 24 -32.19 7.92 8.64
C LEU A 24 -32.65 6.57 8.05
N ARG A 25 -32.14 6.21 6.87
CA ARG A 25 -32.16 4.83 6.38
C ARG A 25 -30.76 4.26 6.53
N TYR A 26 -30.57 3.46 7.59
CA TYR A 26 -29.29 2.81 7.93
C TYR A 26 -28.97 1.56 7.09
N PHE A 27 -29.77 1.27 6.07
CA PHE A 27 -29.60 0.10 5.22
C PHE A 27 -30.01 0.46 3.79
N GLN A 28 -29.05 0.94 3.00
CA GLN A 28 -29.12 0.88 1.54
C GLN A 28 -27.98 -0.05 1.10
N GLU A 29 -28.35 -1.27 0.73
CA GLU A 29 -27.69 -2.15 -0.26
C GLU A 29 -26.16 -2.03 -0.40
N ASP A 30 -25.41 -2.34 0.66
CA ASP A 30 -23.98 -2.64 0.61
C ASP A 30 -23.74 -4.08 0.11
N THR A 31 -24.23 -4.44 -1.08
CA THR A 31 -23.97 -5.79 -1.67
C THR A 31 -22.74 -5.82 -2.57
N ILE A 32 -21.88 -4.81 -2.51
CA ILE A 32 -20.55 -4.86 -3.10
C ILE A 32 -19.58 -4.53 -1.97
N PRO A 33 -18.87 -5.50 -1.36
CA PRO A 33 -17.74 -5.14 -0.51
C PRO A 33 -16.86 -4.23 -1.36
N ALA A 34 -16.52 -3.04 -0.86
CA ALA A 34 -15.62 -2.14 -1.57
C ALA A 34 -14.41 -2.97 -1.97
N ARG A 35 -14.31 -3.30 -3.27
CA ARG A 35 -13.20 -4.08 -3.77
C ARG A 35 -12.02 -3.14 -3.61
N LEU A 36 -11.20 -3.48 -2.63
CA LEU A 36 -9.97 -2.81 -2.32
C LEU A 36 -9.02 -3.20 -3.46
N ASP A 37 -9.03 -2.40 -4.52
CA ASP A 37 -8.24 -2.63 -5.73
C ASP A 37 -6.73 -2.48 -5.42
N GLU A 38 -5.87 -3.02 -6.30
CA GLU A 38 -4.41 -2.98 -6.19
C GLU A 38 -3.90 -1.55 -5.93
N ILE A 39 -3.00 -1.39 -4.94
CA ILE A 39 -2.47 -0.08 -4.54
C ILE A 39 -1.01 0.08 -4.94
N TYR A 40 -0.72 1.18 -5.64
CA TYR A 40 0.64 1.60 -5.98
C TYR A 40 1.33 2.32 -4.82
N TYR A 41 2.66 2.39 -4.84
CA TYR A 41 3.44 3.13 -3.83
C TYR A 41 2.98 4.59 -3.66
N LYS A 42 2.67 5.27 -4.78
CA LYS A 42 2.15 6.65 -4.77
C LYS A 42 0.84 6.79 -3.98
N ASP A 43 -0.02 5.78 -4.03
CA ASP A 43 -1.35 5.79 -3.41
C ASP A 43 -1.24 5.48 -1.92
N LEU A 44 -0.33 4.57 -1.53
CA LEU A 44 0.07 4.41 -0.13
C LEU A 44 0.59 5.72 0.46
N MET A 45 1.44 6.45 -0.28
CA MET A 45 1.99 7.71 0.17
C MET A 45 0.92 8.81 0.31
N GLN A 46 -0.14 8.79 -0.50
CA GLN A 46 -1.30 9.68 -0.38
C GLN A 46 -2.15 9.38 0.87
N GLU A 47 -2.35 8.10 1.19
CA GLU A 47 -3.03 7.67 2.42
C GLU A 47 -2.24 8.03 3.70
N ILE A 48 -0.92 8.19 3.58
CA ILE A 48 0.00 8.48 4.70
C ILE A 48 0.16 10.00 4.94
N VAL A 49 -0.46 10.86 4.12
CA VAL A 49 -0.23 12.33 4.19
C VAL A 49 -0.63 12.90 5.57
N PRO A 50 0.24 13.72 6.19
CA PRO A 50 0.02 14.26 7.54
C PRO A 50 -1.18 15.21 7.62
N ASN A 51 -1.84 15.18 8.79
CA ASN A 51 -2.97 16.00 9.23
C ASN A 51 -2.83 17.54 9.07
N ASN A 52 -1.71 18.07 8.56
CA ASN A 52 -1.37 19.49 8.56
C ASN A 52 -1.28 20.13 7.16
N THR A 53 -1.76 19.45 6.11
CA THR A 53 -1.90 20.07 4.78
C THR A 53 -3.27 20.78 4.66
N PRO A 54 -3.32 22.07 4.28
CA PRO A 54 -4.58 22.73 3.97
C PRO A 54 -5.33 21.97 2.88
N GLY A 55 -6.56 21.50 3.17
CA GLY A 55 -7.38 20.72 2.24
C GLY A 55 -7.42 19.20 2.48
N ALA A 56 -6.76 18.68 3.51
CA ALA A 56 -6.87 17.27 3.88
C ALA A 56 -8.29 16.93 4.40
N THR A 57 -9.07 16.20 3.61
CA THR A 57 -10.42 15.71 3.98
C THR A 57 -10.38 14.50 4.90
N ASN A 58 -9.22 13.86 5.05
CA ASN A 58 -9.03 12.62 5.80
C ASN A 58 -8.34 12.87 7.16
N ALA A 59 -9.08 13.45 8.11
CA ALA A 59 -8.65 13.61 9.51
C ALA A 59 -8.67 12.28 10.32
N LYS A 60 -8.24 11.15 9.74
CA LYS A 60 -8.65 9.81 10.22
C LYS A 60 -7.52 8.82 10.56
N LEU A 61 -6.33 9.28 10.94
CA LEU A 61 -5.39 8.42 11.67
C LEU A 61 -5.35 8.80 13.16
N PRO A 62 -5.62 7.86 14.11
CA PRO A 62 -5.52 8.14 15.54
C PRO A 62 -4.06 8.31 16.02
N PHE A 63 -3.08 8.08 15.15
CA PHE A 63 -1.67 8.24 15.47
C PHE A 63 -1.17 9.58 14.95
N ARG A 64 -1.04 10.53 15.88
CA ARG A 64 -0.48 11.88 15.73
C ARG A 64 0.84 11.78 14.92
N ASP A 65 0.81 12.22 13.66
CA ASP A 65 1.91 12.06 12.70
C ASP A 65 3.05 13.05 13.02
N TRP A 66 3.95 12.68 13.94
CA TRP A 66 5.28 13.28 14.08
C TRP A 66 6.30 12.27 13.55
N ALA A 67 6.36 12.15 12.24
CA ALA A 67 7.54 11.64 11.58
C ALA A 67 8.24 12.77 10.80
N PRO A 68 8.75 13.82 11.47
CA PRO A 68 9.71 14.70 10.84
C PRO A 68 10.98 13.87 10.63
N LEU A 69 11.42 13.72 9.37
CA LEU A 69 12.74 13.26 8.92
C LEU A 69 13.42 12.29 9.90
N VAL A 70 13.17 10.98 9.77
CA VAL A 70 13.54 9.98 10.79
C VAL A 70 15.04 9.65 10.67
N PRO A 71 15.96 10.21 11.50
CA PRO A 71 17.40 9.95 11.40
C PRO A 71 17.80 8.51 11.77
N SER A 72 16.83 7.64 12.03
CA SER A 72 17.06 6.38 12.72
C SER A 72 16.63 5.15 11.94
N VAL A 73 15.90 5.26 10.81
CA VAL A 73 15.64 4.09 9.96
C VAL A 73 16.94 3.64 9.31
N LYS A 74 17.34 2.40 9.55
CA LYS A 74 18.55 1.80 8.97
C LYS A 74 18.15 0.84 7.88
N TYR A 75 18.60 1.07 6.66
CA TYR A 75 18.62 0.03 5.64
C TYR A 75 19.60 -1.07 6.05
N LEU A 76 19.18 -2.33 5.97
CA LEU A 76 20.00 -3.47 6.33
C LEU A 76 20.54 -4.16 5.09
N GLU A 77 19.64 -4.65 4.24
CA GLU A 77 20.00 -5.41 3.04
C GLU A 77 18.80 -5.51 2.08
N THR A 78 19.09 -5.90 0.84
CA THR A 78 18.10 -6.33 -0.14
C THR A 78 18.37 -7.78 -0.49
N ARG A 79 17.36 -8.64 -0.34
CA ARG A 79 17.42 -10.06 -0.70
C ARG A 79 16.39 -10.33 -1.77
N GLY A 80 16.87 -10.64 -2.99
CA GLY A 80 16.01 -10.81 -4.15
C GLY A 80 15.17 -9.55 -4.37
N ASN A 81 13.85 -9.71 -4.31
CA ASN A 81 12.90 -8.62 -4.52
C ASN A 81 12.47 -7.88 -3.25
N THR A 82 13.07 -8.18 -2.09
CA THR A 82 12.64 -7.66 -0.79
C THR A 82 13.75 -6.86 -0.12
N MET A 83 13.46 -5.61 0.21
CA MET A 83 14.29 -4.74 1.03
C MET A 83 13.92 -4.87 2.49
N LYS A 84 14.95 -4.95 3.34
CA LYS A 84 14.81 -5.02 4.80
C LYS A 84 15.34 -3.75 5.44
N PHE A 85 14.54 -3.18 6.33
CA PHE A 85 14.88 -2.02 7.14
C PHE A 85 14.72 -2.34 8.62
N PHE A 86 15.47 -1.61 9.45
CA PHE A 86 15.35 -1.61 10.90
C PHE A 86 14.93 -0.23 11.38
N VAL A 87 13.78 -0.17 12.05
CA VAL A 87 13.21 1.06 12.58
C VAL A 87 13.34 1.04 14.11
N PRO A 88 14.31 1.76 14.69
CA PRO A 88 14.45 1.86 16.12
C PRO A 88 13.35 2.74 16.73
N ASN A 89 13.08 2.46 17.99
CA ASN A 89 12.20 3.16 18.90
C ASN A 89 12.95 3.31 20.24
N ASN A 90 12.46 4.12 21.15
CA ASN A 90 13.22 4.49 22.36
C ASN A 90 13.58 3.29 23.25
N ILE A 91 12.82 2.19 23.17
CA ILE A 91 12.97 1.00 24.02
C ILE A 91 13.32 -0.25 23.19
N ASN A 92 12.81 -0.35 21.97
CA ASN A 92 12.96 -1.51 21.09
C ASN A 92 13.13 -1.08 19.63
N GLY A 93 13.31 -2.02 18.71
CA GLY A 93 13.29 -1.73 17.28
C GLY A 93 12.53 -2.81 16.53
N TRP A 94 12.00 -2.46 15.36
CA TRP A 94 11.20 -3.37 14.55
C TRP A 94 11.78 -3.45 13.15
N GLU A 95 11.83 -4.66 12.62
CA GLU A 95 12.18 -4.88 11.23
C GLU A 95 10.93 -4.65 10.37
N THR A 96 11.15 -3.98 9.24
CA THR A 96 10.15 -3.70 8.22
C THR A 96 10.67 -4.20 6.88
N TYR A 97 9.74 -4.66 6.06
CA TYR A 97 10.03 -5.24 4.76
C TYR A 97 9.21 -4.53 3.70
N VAL A 98 9.87 -4.25 2.58
CA VAL A 98 9.26 -3.73 1.36
C VAL A 98 9.64 -4.67 0.24
N GLN A 99 8.65 -5.32 -0.36
CA GLN A 99 8.82 -6.25 -1.46
C GLN A 99 8.29 -5.61 -2.75
N PHE A 100 9.03 -5.80 -3.83
CA PHE A 100 8.66 -5.36 -5.18
C PHE A 100 8.26 -6.58 -6.02
N PRO A 101 6.96 -6.83 -6.26
CA PRO A 101 6.52 -7.98 -7.06
C PRO A 101 7.11 -7.97 -8.47
N GLU A 102 7.18 -6.81 -9.11
CA GLU A 102 7.68 -6.64 -10.48
C GLU A 102 9.22 -6.67 -10.60
N TRP A 103 9.94 -6.97 -9.50
CA TRP A 103 11.40 -6.98 -9.49
C TRP A 103 12.00 -7.86 -10.59
N ALA A 104 11.50 -9.07 -10.77
CA ALA A 104 12.08 -10.02 -11.72
C ALA A 104 12.01 -9.51 -13.16
N GLU A 105 10.92 -8.84 -13.53
CA GLU A 105 10.72 -8.25 -14.84
C GLU A 105 11.67 -7.06 -15.04
N GLN A 106 11.62 -6.07 -14.15
CA GLN A 106 12.38 -4.82 -14.29
C GLN A 106 13.89 -5.03 -14.11
N ALA A 107 14.30 -5.92 -13.20
CA ALA A 107 15.70 -6.19 -12.95
C ALA A 107 16.35 -6.99 -14.08
N SER A 108 15.59 -7.79 -14.83
CA SER A 108 16.10 -8.62 -15.93
C SER A 108 16.11 -7.90 -17.28
N ASP A 109 15.36 -6.81 -17.42
CA ASP A 109 15.33 -6.01 -18.65
C ASP A 109 16.69 -5.38 -18.97
N VAL A 110 17.32 -5.82 -20.06
CA VAL A 110 18.64 -5.38 -20.49
C VAL A 110 18.58 -4.04 -21.24
N GLU A 111 17.42 -3.66 -21.78
CA GLU A 111 17.22 -2.40 -22.49
C GLU A 111 17.24 -1.22 -21.52
N LEU A 112 16.70 -1.42 -20.31
CA LEU A 112 16.66 -0.42 -19.25
C LEU A 112 17.98 -0.30 -18.50
N LYS A 113 18.39 0.93 -18.19
CA LYS A 113 19.50 1.16 -17.25
C LYS A 113 19.06 0.79 -15.83
N ALA A 114 19.97 0.22 -15.03
CA ALA A 114 19.69 -0.13 -13.63
C ALA A 114 19.02 0.98 -12.77
N PRO A 115 19.44 2.27 -12.82
CA PRO A 115 18.75 3.33 -12.10
C PRO A 115 17.36 3.67 -12.65
N GLU A 116 17.08 3.37 -13.91
CA GLU A 116 15.77 3.57 -14.53
C GLU A 116 14.81 2.45 -14.12
N ALA A 117 15.26 1.19 -14.17
CA ALA A 117 14.52 0.06 -13.61
C ALA A 117 14.19 0.28 -12.12
N ALA A 118 15.14 0.80 -11.33
CA ALA A 118 14.91 1.15 -9.93
C ALA A 118 13.83 2.24 -9.75
N ARG A 119 13.77 3.23 -10.65
CA ARG A 119 12.71 4.26 -10.63
C ARG A 119 11.35 3.66 -10.97
N LEU A 120 11.29 2.77 -11.96
CA LEU A 120 10.06 2.10 -12.34
C LEU A 120 9.51 1.27 -11.19
N LEU A 121 10.36 0.46 -10.54
CA LEU A 121 9.96 -0.33 -9.37
C LEU A 121 9.43 0.54 -8.22
N LEU A 122 10.09 1.66 -7.92
CA LEU A 122 9.72 2.49 -6.79
C LEU A 122 8.47 3.35 -7.06
N TRP A 123 8.35 3.96 -8.23
CA TRP A 123 7.34 4.98 -8.51
C TRP A 123 6.18 4.47 -9.38
N GLY A 124 6.42 3.47 -10.21
CA GLY A 124 5.43 2.88 -11.11
C GLY A 124 4.99 1.46 -10.74
N GLY A 125 5.73 0.79 -9.86
CA GLY A 125 5.49 -0.59 -9.46
C GLY A 125 4.56 -0.73 -8.25
N ASN A 126 4.11 -1.96 -8.02
CA ASN A 126 3.41 -2.34 -6.82
C ASN A 126 4.41 -2.57 -5.69
N VAL A 127 3.92 -2.45 -4.46
CA VAL A 127 4.74 -2.75 -3.27
C VAL A 127 3.94 -3.58 -2.29
N LYS A 128 4.58 -4.64 -1.79
CA LYS A 128 4.05 -5.45 -0.69
C LYS A 128 4.81 -5.11 0.58
N LEU A 129 4.10 -4.99 1.70
CA LEU A 129 4.64 -4.49 2.96
C LEU A 129 4.48 -5.50 4.09
N HIS A 130 5.43 -5.46 5.03
CA HIS A 130 5.29 -6.18 6.30
C HIS A 130 6.07 -5.51 7.43
N CYS A 131 5.55 -5.63 8.65
CA CYS A 131 6.26 -5.23 9.86
C CYS A 131 6.00 -6.20 11.01
N HIS A 132 7.07 -6.55 11.73
CA HIS A 132 6.98 -7.44 12.89
C HIS A 132 6.38 -6.78 14.14
N CYS A 133 6.00 -5.51 14.09
CA CYS A 133 5.49 -4.84 15.28
C CYS A 133 4.10 -5.35 15.67
N PRO A 134 3.79 -5.49 16.97
CA PRO A 134 2.48 -5.93 17.45
C PRO A 134 1.34 -5.07 16.91
N SER A 135 1.60 -3.78 16.70
CA SER A 135 0.60 -2.88 16.16
C SER A 135 0.17 -3.25 14.73
N PHE A 136 1.05 -3.83 13.93
CA PHE A 136 0.77 -4.21 12.54
C PHE A 136 -0.30 -5.31 12.46
N SER A 137 -0.19 -6.32 13.32
CA SER A 137 -1.18 -7.40 13.41
C SER A 137 -2.41 -6.97 14.22
N TYR A 138 -2.24 -6.45 15.45
CA TYR A 138 -3.38 -6.19 16.34
C TYR A 138 -4.30 -5.04 15.91
N TRP A 139 -3.79 -4.02 15.21
CA TRP A 139 -4.63 -2.97 14.63
C TRP A 139 -5.12 -3.32 13.21
N GLY A 140 -4.82 -4.53 12.75
CA GLY A 140 -5.32 -5.06 11.48
C GLY A 140 -4.72 -4.43 10.23
N PHE A 141 -3.56 -3.78 10.32
CA PHE A 141 -2.88 -3.24 9.13
C PHE A 141 -2.47 -4.36 8.18
N ASN A 142 -2.08 -5.52 8.71
CA ASN A 142 -1.78 -6.69 7.88
C ASN A 142 -3.03 -7.17 7.13
N TYR A 143 -4.18 -7.28 7.83
CA TYR A 143 -5.47 -7.63 7.22
C TYR A 143 -5.86 -6.63 6.13
N ILE A 144 -5.76 -5.34 6.41
CA ILE A 144 -6.11 -4.28 5.44
C ILE A 144 -5.24 -4.39 4.18
N LEU A 145 -3.92 -4.52 4.34
CA LEU A 145 -3.00 -4.69 3.22
C LEU A 145 -3.23 -5.98 2.44
N ASP A 146 -3.63 -7.06 3.12
CA ASP A 146 -3.92 -8.34 2.49
C ASP A 146 -5.16 -8.24 1.60
N GLN A 147 -6.21 -7.54 2.05
CA GLN A 147 -7.37 -7.24 1.21
C GLN A 147 -7.04 -6.33 0.00
N LEU A 148 -5.91 -5.63 0.04
CA LEU A 148 -5.40 -4.73 -1.00
C LEU A 148 -4.34 -5.38 -1.92
N ASP A 149 -4.07 -6.68 -1.73
CA ASP A 149 -2.93 -7.41 -2.33
C ASP A 149 -1.56 -6.75 -2.11
N ALA A 150 -1.45 -5.91 -1.08
CA ALA A 150 -0.26 -5.16 -0.70
C ALA A 150 0.43 -5.76 0.54
N SER A 151 0.04 -6.96 0.98
CA SER A 151 0.68 -7.67 2.09
C SER A 151 1.67 -8.73 1.60
N ILE A 152 2.81 -8.86 2.29
CA ILE A 152 3.76 -9.97 2.07
C ILE A 152 3.22 -11.27 2.68
N TYR A 153 2.43 -11.18 3.77
CA TYR A 153 1.90 -12.34 4.47
C TYR A 153 0.39 -12.25 4.61
N HIS A 154 -0.28 -13.32 4.23
CA HIS A 154 -1.73 -13.44 4.32
C HIS A 154 -2.25 -13.28 5.77
N GLU A 155 -3.38 -12.60 5.94
CA GLU A 155 -3.99 -12.37 7.25
C GLU A 155 -5.52 -12.33 7.16
N ASP A 156 -6.16 -13.41 7.62
CA ASP A 156 -7.62 -13.54 7.65
C ASP A 156 -8.28 -12.85 8.85
N ARG A 157 -7.51 -12.47 9.89
CA ARG A 157 -8.09 -12.02 11.16
C ARG A 157 -8.59 -10.58 11.06
N TYR A 158 -9.91 -10.44 10.94
CA TYR A 158 -10.57 -9.14 10.95
C TYR A 158 -10.41 -8.39 12.30
N PRO A 159 -9.95 -7.12 12.29
CA PRO A 159 -9.62 -6.35 13.48
C PRO A 159 -10.84 -5.72 14.19
N HIS A 160 -11.85 -6.52 14.51
CA HIS A 160 -13.12 -6.09 15.11
C HIS A 160 -12.99 -5.26 16.40
N VAL A 161 -11.96 -5.49 17.22
CA VAL A 161 -11.78 -4.78 18.51
C VAL A 161 -11.10 -3.42 18.33
N ARG A 162 -9.93 -3.40 17.68
CA ARG A 162 -9.04 -2.23 17.67
C ARG A 162 -9.23 -1.33 16.46
N ASN A 163 -9.69 -1.89 15.33
CA ASN A 163 -9.89 -1.15 14.10
C ASN A 163 -11.09 -1.68 13.29
N PRO A 164 -12.31 -1.70 13.87
CA PRO A 164 -13.51 -2.21 13.18
C PRO A 164 -13.92 -1.39 11.95
N GLN A 165 -13.32 -0.22 11.74
CA GLN A 165 -13.59 0.64 10.59
C GLN A 165 -12.48 0.60 9.55
N LEU A 166 -11.52 -0.33 9.68
CA LEU A 166 -10.40 -0.53 8.75
C LEU A 166 -9.67 0.77 8.39
N ARG A 167 -9.39 1.63 9.38
CA ARG A 167 -8.73 2.92 9.16
C ARG A 167 -7.23 2.77 9.08
N GLY A 168 -6.64 3.40 8.08
CA GLY A 168 -5.20 3.45 7.87
C GLY A 168 -4.61 2.17 7.29
N VAL A 169 -3.53 2.32 6.52
CA VAL A 169 -2.93 1.22 5.74
C VAL A 169 -1.63 0.69 6.34
N ALA A 170 -1.01 1.42 7.26
CA ALA A 170 0.33 1.09 7.75
C ALA A 170 0.54 1.49 9.22
N CYS A 171 1.39 0.72 9.91
CA CYS A 171 1.83 1.09 11.25
C CYS A 171 2.87 2.23 11.19
N LYS A 172 3.13 2.88 12.34
CA LYS A 172 4.13 3.96 12.43
C LYS A 172 5.52 3.59 11.90
N HIS A 173 5.93 2.32 12.00
CA HIS A 173 7.26 1.88 11.52
C HIS A 173 7.30 1.76 10.00
N LEU A 174 6.24 1.23 9.38
CA LEU A 174 6.12 1.19 7.92
C LEU A 174 6.00 2.58 7.34
N ILE A 175 5.22 3.47 7.96
CA ILE A 175 5.14 4.89 7.54
C ILE A 175 6.53 5.52 7.50
N ARG A 176 7.36 5.30 8.53
CA ARG A 176 8.74 5.79 8.57
C ARG A 176 9.62 5.15 7.49
N THR A 177 9.43 3.85 7.23
CA THR A 177 10.16 3.11 6.19
C THR A 177 9.83 3.64 4.80
N LEU A 178 8.55 3.82 4.49
CA LEU A 178 8.07 4.35 3.21
C LEU A 178 8.57 5.79 3.00
N LYS A 179 8.58 6.62 4.05
CA LYS A 179 9.14 7.98 3.98
C LYS A 179 10.63 8.02 3.63
N VAL A 180 11.42 6.98 3.97
CA VAL A 180 12.86 6.92 3.63
C VAL A 180 13.17 6.14 2.36
N LEU A 181 12.25 5.29 1.90
CA LEU A 181 12.43 4.40 0.76
C LEU A 181 12.96 5.12 -0.51
N PRO A 182 12.50 6.33 -0.88
CA PRO A 182 13.03 7.03 -2.06
C PRO A 182 14.51 7.37 -2.01
N PHE A 183 15.10 7.51 -0.82
CA PHE A 183 16.53 7.78 -0.68
C PHE A 183 17.39 6.54 -0.96
N HIS A 184 16.80 5.35 -0.94
CA HIS A 184 17.46 4.07 -1.20
C HIS A 184 17.37 3.62 -2.66
N LEU A 185 17.01 4.52 -3.58
CA LEU A 185 16.98 4.23 -5.02
C LEU A 185 18.35 3.78 -5.55
N GLY A 186 19.42 4.39 -5.05
CA GLY A 186 20.78 3.99 -5.38
C GLY A 186 21.10 2.55 -4.95
N ASP A 187 20.62 2.12 -3.79
CA ASP A 187 20.79 0.76 -3.28
C ASP A 187 20.05 -0.25 -4.16
N ILE A 188 18.80 0.06 -4.55
CA ILE A 188 18.00 -0.75 -5.48
C ILE A 188 18.76 -0.92 -6.80
N ALA A 189 19.23 0.17 -7.39
CA ALA A 189 19.96 0.15 -8.65
C ALA A 189 21.27 -0.65 -8.57
N ALA A 190 21.99 -0.56 -7.44
CA ALA A 190 23.21 -1.31 -7.20
C ALA A 190 22.94 -2.83 -7.15
N VAL A 191 21.84 -3.25 -6.51
CA VAL A 191 21.44 -4.66 -6.42
C VAL A 191 21.03 -5.20 -7.80
N ILE A 192 20.26 -4.42 -8.58
CA ILE A 192 19.88 -4.79 -9.96
C ILE A 192 21.14 -4.99 -10.82
N LYS A 193 22.10 -4.08 -10.74
CA LYS A 193 23.36 -4.20 -11.47
C LYS A 193 24.12 -5.46 -11.06
N ALA A 194 24.26 -5.70 -9.76
CA ALA A 194 24.93 -6.90 -9.23
C ALA A 194 24.22 -8.19 -9.67
N GLN A 195 22.89 -8.21 -9.73
CA GLN A 195 22.12 -9.34 -10.24
C GLN A 195 22.42 -9.60 -11.72
N ARG A 196 22.40 -8.57 -12.56
CA ARG A 196 22.70 -8.70 -14.00
C ARG A 196 24.12 -9.17 -14.25
N ASP A 197 25.08 -8.68 -13.46
CA ASP A 197 26.47 -9.10 -13.58
C ASP A 197 26.66 -10.57 -13.20
N ARG A 198 25.90 -11.08 -12.21
CA ARG A 198 25.87 -12.52 -11.87
C ARG A 198 25.22 -13.38 -12.95
N ALA A 199 24.22 -12.86 -13.65
CA ALA A 199 23.49 -13.59 -14.70
C ALA A 199 24.22 -13.67 -16.05
N LYS A 200 25.28 -12.88 -16.24
CA LYS A 200 26.14 -12.91 -17.45
C LYS A 200 27.24 -13.98 -17.40
N LEU A 201 27.39 -14.65 -16.26
CA LEU A 201 28.29 -15.80 -16.07
C LEU A 201 27.60 -17.09 -16.50
#